data_AF-A0A9W6ZEB2-F1
#
_entry.id   AF-A0A9W6ZEB2-F1
#
_cell.length_a   1.000
_cell.length_b   1.000
_cell.length_c   1.000
_cell.angle_alpha   90.00
_cell.angle_beta   90.00
_cell.angle_gamma   90.00
#
_symmetry.space_group_name_H-M   'P 1'
#
loop_
_entity.id
_entity.type
_entity.pdbx_description
1 polymer ?
#
loop_
_entity_poly.entity_id
_entity_poly.type
_entity_poly.pdbx_seq_one_letter_code
_entity_poly.pdbx_strand_id
1 'polypeptide(L)'
;MYDENITGASTFELHNITALTFGEEQCLQVFKIIREGMNVNEATPLTIEKSLKLVTHLLTHGAERCVDAAWDLMDVVEPLEEYNTALVRGAIHNLIGGGVDRGGNVRRKESEREKSQSQADILGGIGAAGKSTVIGAQHSLSDMLAHAASKPEKYHDDKAKMSGSSERPQRGGLDSDYTRQKQAEDLLSLDFETQQGGVELPRADDFAAMQREEELKKALEEKDEMMRRMMGQHMMMQQQQQQQQQQQRQQQMLFQQQQMTMQVSNVADKPNVTC
;
A
#
# COMPACT_ATOMS: atom_id res chain seq x y z
N MET A 1 -23.81 -10.19 10.24
CA MET A 1 -23.46 -9.28 9.13
C MET A 1 -22.26 -8.47 9.57
N TYR A 2 -21.19 -8.44 8.78
CA TYR A 2 -20.01 -7.64 9.09
C TYR A 2 -20.25 -6.21 8.60
N ASP A 3 -19.89 -5.22 9.41
CA ASP A 3 -20.02 -3.82 9.03
C ASP A 3 -18.89 -3.46 8.07
N GLU A 4 -19.21 -3.39 6.77
CA GLU A 4 -18.26 -3.05 5.69
C GLU A 4 -17.78 -1.59 5.81
N ASN A 5 -18.38 -0.79 6.70
CA ASN A 5 -17.98 0.58 6.97
C ASN A 5 -16.79 0.70 7.92
N ILE A 6 -16.32 -0.40 8.52
CA ILE A 6 -15.06 -0.39 9.29
C ILE A 6 -13.90 -0.32 8.29
N THR A 7 -13.68 0.89 7.81
CA THR A 7 -12.48 1.36 7.14
C THR A 7 -11.27 0.79 7.87
N GLY A 8 -10.31 0.23 7.12
CA GLY A 8 -9.14 -0.43 7.69
C GLY A 8 -8.35 0.46 8.65
N ALA A 9 -7.36 -0.13 9.33
CA ALA A 9 -6.50 0.61 10.25
C ALA A 9 -6.01 1.92 9.63
N SER A 10 -6.16 3.01 10.37
CA SER A 10 -5.70 4.33 9.98
C SER A 10 -4.18 4.34 9.84
N THR A 11 -3.65 5.22 9.00
CA THR A 11 -2.18 5.35 8.82
C THR A 11 -1.46 5.62 10.14
N PHE A 12 -2.11 6.35 11.06
CA PHE A 12 -1.60 6.61 12.40
C PHE A 12 -1.47 5.33 13.24
N GLU A 13 -2.51 4.49 13.25
CA GLU A 13 -2.46 3.19 13.95
C GLU A 13 -1.40 2.28 13.35
N LEU A 14 -1.27 2.27 12.02
CA LEU A 14 -0.23 1.49 11.34
C LEU A 14 1.18 1.93 11.78
N HIS A 15 1.46 3.24 11.85
CA HIS A 15 2.75 3.74 12.33
C HIS A 15 3.03 3.41 13.80
N ASN A 16 2.00 3.44 14.66
CA ASN A 16 2.17 3.03 16.05
C ASN A 16 2.55 1.55 16.16
N ILE A 17 1.93 0.67 15.37
CA ILE A 17 2.31 -0.75 15.32
C ILE A 17 3.72 -0.91 14.76
N THR A 18 4.08 -0.14 13.73
CA THR A 18 5.45 -0.11 13.19
C THR A 18 6.47 0.23 14.26
N ALA A 19 6.20 1.21 15.12
CA ALA A 19 7.10 1.60 16.21
C ALA A 19 7.34 0.46 17.22
N LEU A 20 6.39 -0.45 17.41
CA LEU A 20 6.57 -1.61 18.29
C LEU A 20 7.56 -2.63 17.72
N THR A 21 7.77 -2.65 16.39
CA THR A 21 8.67 -3.64 15.76
C THR A 21 10.15 -3.39 16.01
N PHE A 22 10.52 -2.23 16.57
CA PHE A 22 11.90 -1.97 17.00
C PHE A 22 12.29 -2.78 18.24
N GLY A 23 11.31 -3.24 19.03
CA GLY A 23 11.53 -4.20 20.10
C GLY A 23 11.45 -5.64 19.57
N GLU A 24 12.42 -6.48 19.92
CA GLU A 24 12.54 -7.85 19.41
C GLU A 24 11.35 -8.73 19.79
N GLU A 25 11.03 -8.79 21.09
CA GLU A 25 9.92 -9.59 21.59
C GLU A 25 8.57 -9.09 21.05
N GLN A 26 8.41 -7.76 20.97
CA GLN A 26 7.20 -7.14 20.46
C GLN A 26 7.02 -7.40 18.96
N CYS A 27 8.11 -7.37 18.18
CA CYS A 27 8.09 -7.73 16.77
C CYS A 27 7.58 -9.16 16.58
N LEU A 28 8.15 -10.13 17.30
CA LEU A 28 7.71 -11.52 17.24
C LEU A 28 6.24 -11.69 17.65
N GLN A 29 5.79 -10.98 18.69
CA GLN A 29 4.39 -10.99 19.11
C GLN A 29 3.45 -10.42 18.04
N VAL A 30 3.82 -9.31 17.41
CA VAL A 30 3.05 -8.71 16.31
C VAL A 30 2.93 -9.69 15.14
N PHE A 31 4.04 -10.31 14.72
CA PHE A 31 4.03 -11.29 13.64
C PHE A 31 3.26 -12.57 13.98
N LYS A 32 3.29 -13.00 15.25
CA LYS A 32 2.43 -14.10 15.72
C LYS A 32 0.94 -13.78 15.57
N ILE A 33 0.50 -12.59 15.98
CA ILE A 33 -0.90 -12.16 15.84
C ILE A 33 -1.29 -12.05 14.36
N ILE A 34 -0.39 -11.53 13.53
CA ILE A 34 -0.59 -11.47 12.07
C ILE A 34 -0.80 -12.86 11.50
N ARG A 35 0.05 -13.83 11.88
CA ARG A 35 -0.03 -15.23 11.44
C ARG A 35 -1.40 -15.84 11.77
N GLU A 36 -1.86 -15.66 13.00
CA GLU A 36 -3.19 -16.10 13.45
C GLU A 36 -4.30 -15.43 12.61
N GLY A 37 -4.16 -14.13 12.33
CA GLY A 37 -5.10 -13.39 11.48
C GLY A 37 -5.08 -13.76 9.99
N MET A 38 -4.08 -14.51 9.53
CA MET A 38 -3.95 -15.01 8.15
C MET A 38 -4.39 -16.46 8.00
N ASN A 39 -4.77 -17.14 9.09
CA ASN A 39 -5.26 -18.51 9.03
C ASN A 39 -6.60 -18.58 8.28
N VAL A 40 -6.58 -19.17 7.08
CA VAL A 40 -7.73 -19.29 6.16
C VAL A 40 -8.94 -19.98 6.80
N ASN A 41 -8.71 -20.91 7.73
CA ASN A 41 -9.77 -21.70 8.34
C ASN A 41 -10.49 -20.96 9.47
N GLU A 42 -9.81 -20.02 10.12
CA GLU A 42 -10.29 -19.35 11.35
C GLU A 42 -10.64 -17.88 11.10
N ALA A 43 -9.87 -17.21 10.24
CA ALA A 43 -9.98 -15.79 10.00
C ALA A 43 -11.02 -15.45 8.93
N THR A 44 -11.64 -14.28 9.07
CA THR A 44 -12.54 -13.77 8.03
C THR A 44 -11.72 -13.23 6.85
N PRO A 45 -12.27 -13.19 5.61
CA PRO A 45 -11.56 -12.60 4.46
C PRO A 45 -11.07 -11.18 4.71
N LEU A 46 -11.86 -10.37 5.44
CA LEU A 46 -11.48 -9.01 5.81
C LEU A 46 -10.31 -8.98 6.80
N THR A 47 -10.28 -9.92 7.75
CA THR A 47 -9.15 -10.07 8.68
C THR A 47 -7.87 -10.40 7.92
N ILE A 48 -7.94 -11.38 7.01
CA ILE A 48 -6.81 -11.79 6.16
C ILE A 48 -6.29 -10.59 5.35
N GLU A 49 -7.20 -9.83 4.72
CA GLU A 49 -6.83 -8.63 3.97
C GLU A 49 -6.15 -7.56 4.84
N LYS A 50 -6.66 -7.33 6.06
CA LYS A 50 -6.07 -6.37 7.01
C LYS A 50 -4.68 -6.84 7.47
N SER A 51 -4.51 -8.13 7.75
CA SER A 51 -3.21 -8.72 8.11
C SER A 51 -2.19 -8.58 6.98
N LEU A 52 -2.58 -8.91 5.74
CA LEU A 52 -1.72 -8.72 4.56
C LEU A 52 -1.29 -7.26 4.39
N LYS A 53 -2.22 -6.31 4.54
CA LYS A 53 -1.91 -4.89 4.48
C LYS A 53 -0.95 -4.46 5.59
N LEU A 54 -1.13 -4.98 6.80
CA LEU A 54 -0.25 -4.69 7.93
C LEU A 54 1.16 -5.21 7.66
N VAL A 55 1.32 -6.45 7.16
CA VAL A 55 2.63 -7.01 6.80
C VAL A 55 3.34 -6.15 5.76
N THR A 56 2.64 -5.73 4.70
CA THR A 56 3.23 -4.84 3.68
C THR A 56 3.70 -3.52 4.29
N HIS A 57 2.90 -2.93 5.19
CA HIS A 57 3.26 -1.69 5.87
C HIS A 57 4.49 -1.87 6.78
N LEU A 58 4.56 -2.99 7.52
CA LEU A 58 5.69 -3.32 8.38
C LEU A 58 6.98 -3.59 7.61
N LEU A 59 6.91 -4.21 6.44
CA LEU A 59 8.10 -4.43 5.60
C LEU A 59 8.62 -3.14 4.97
N THR A 60 7.72 -2.17 4.72
CA THR A 60 8.11 -0.89 4.12
C THR A 60 8.66 0.09 5.17
N HIS A 61 8.08 0.11 6.36
CA HIS A 61 8.33 1.15 7.37
C HIS A 61 8.91 0.64 8.69
N GLY A 62 8.90 -0.67 8.94
CA GLY A 62 9.33 -1.28 10.19
C GLY A 62 10.82 -1.48 10.32
N ALA A 63 11.21 -2.11 11.43
CA ALA A 63 12.58 -2.52 11.66
C ALA A 63 13.01 -3.60 10.66
N GLU A 64 14.32 -3.69 10.38
CA GLU A 64 14.88 -4.66 9.43
C GLU A 64 14.51 -6.11 9.76
N ARG A 65 14.48 -6.47 11.06
CA ARG A 65 14.05 -7.78 11.55
C ARG A 65 12.64 -8.21 11.13
N CYS A 66 11.78 -7.26 10.73
CA CYS A 66 10.47 -7.59 10.16
C CYS A 66 10.60 -8.43 8.89
N VAL A 67 11.71 -8.29 8.15
CA VAL A 67 12.03 -9.07 6.95
C VAL A 67 12.21 -10.54 7.34
N ASP A 68 13.01 -10.83 8.37
CA ASP A 68 13.22 -12.18 8.87
C ASP A 68 11.91 -12.81 9.37
N ALA A 69 11.14 -12.08 10.18
CA ALA A 69 9.86 -12.54 10.69
C ALA A 69 8.79 -12.73 9.57
N ALA A 70 8.88 -11.97 8.48
CA ALA A 70 8.00 -12.13 7.34
C ALA A 70 8.38 -13.34 6.47
N TRP A 71 9.65 -13.74 6.46
CA TRP A 71 10.07 -14.98 5.81
C TRP A 71 9.34 -16.19 6.42
N ASP A 72 9.18 -16.18 7.74
CA ASP A 72 8.41 -17.19 8.48
C ASP A 72 6.89 -17.13 8.19
N LEU A 73 6.37 -16.16 7.43
CA LEU A 73 4.96 -16.12 7.04
C LEU A 73 4.71 -16.69 5.63
N MET A 74 5.76 -17.01 4.87
CA MET A 74 5.63 -17.45 3.48
C MET A 74 4.80 -18.73 3.33
N ASP A 75 4.90 -19.66 4.29
CA ASP A 75 4.11 -20.90 4.36
C ASP A 75 2.60 -20.63 4.50
N VAL A 76 2.22 -19.51 5.10
CA VAL A 76 0.82 -19.09 5.26
C VAL A 76 0.35 -18.23 4.09
N VAL A 77 1.26 -17.50 3.44
CA VAL A 77 0.94 -16.60 2.30
C VAL A 77 0.68 -17.38 1.01
N GLU A 78 1.48 -18.40 0.70
CA GLU A 78 1.37 -19.15 -0.56
C GLU A 78 -0.04 -19.75 -0.79
N PRO A 79 -0.70 -20.38 0.21
CA PRO A 79 -2.09 -20.83 0.05
C PRO A 79 -3.12 -19.71 -0.17
N LEU A 80 -2.78 -18.45 0.14
CA LEU A 80 -3.67 -17.30 -0.07
C LEU A 80 -3.79 -16.89 -1.54
N GLU A 81 -2.85 -17.28 -2.39
CA GLU A 81 -2.91 -17.04 -3.84
C GLU A 81 -4.11 -17.75 -4.48
N GLU A 82 -4.36 -18.98 -4.03
CA GLU A 82 -5.49 -19.80 -4.46
C GLU A 82 -6.76 -19.53 -3.64
N TYR A 83 -6.70 -18.63 -2.64
CA TYR A 83 -7.81 -18.41 -1.72
C TYR A 83 -9.04 -17.85 -2.44
N ASN A 84 -10.06 -18.69 -2.50
CA ASN A 84 -11.36 -18.35 -3.05
C ASN A 84 -12.44 -18.50 -1.99
N THR A 85 -12.97 -17.36 -1.55
CA THR A 85 -14.05 -17.32 -0.54
C THR A 85 -15.30 -18.10 -0.94
N ALA A 86 -15.55 -18.30 -2.23
CA ALA A 86 -16.65 -19.12 -2.73
C ALA A 86 -16.40 -20.62 -2.59
N LEU A 87 -15.13 -21.06 -2.55
CA LEU A 87 -14.74 -22.47 -2.43
C LEU A 87 -14.51 -22.89 -0.97
N VAL A 88 -13.96 -22.00 -0.14
CA VAL A 88 -13.56 -22.34 1.26
C VAL A 88 -14.76 -22.59 2.17
N ARG A 89 -15.91 -21.94 1.93
CA ARG A 89 -17.16 -22.27 2.61
C ARG A 89 -17.99 -23.17 1.71
N GLY A 90 -17.65 -24.45 1.69
CA GLY A 90 -18.40 -25.47 0.95
C GLY A 90 -19.91 -25.27 1.06
N ALA A 91 -20.51 -24.79 -0.04
CA ALA A 91 -21.88 -24.97 -0.51
C ALA A 91 -23.12 -24.80 0.40
N ILE A 92 -23.06 -24.62 1.73
CA ILE A 92 -24.24 -24.95 2.57
C ILE A 92 -24.81 -23.80 3.42
N HIS A 93 -24.07 -22.73 3.72
CA HIS A 93 -24.63 -21.64 4.54
C HIS A 93 -24.57 -20.29 3.82
N ASN A 94 -25.74 -19.80 3.38
CA ASN A 94 -26.08 -18.45 2.89
C ASN A 94 -26.40 -18.31 1.38
N LEU A 95 -27.34 -19.12 0.89
CA LEU A 95 -28.09 -18.90 -0.37
C LEU A 95 -29.03 -17.67 -0.35
N ILE A 96 -28.96 -16.80 0.66
CA ILE A 96 -29.73 -15.56 0.76
C ILE A 96 -28.77 -14.40 0.51
N GLY A 97 -28.50 -14.13 -0.76
CA GLY A 97 -27.52 -13.15 -1.23
C GLY A 97 -26.50 -13.84 -2.12
N GLY A 98 -26.63 -13.68 -3.44
CA GLY A 98 -25.84 -14.39 -4.43
C GLY A 98 -24.35 -14.42 -4.09
N GLY A 99 -23.70 -15.57 -4.33
CA GLY A 99 -22.30 -15.80 -3.99
C GLY A 99 -21.37 -14.82 -4.69
N VAL A 100 -21.16 -13.66 -4.08
CA VAL A 100 -20.15 -12.69 -4.49
C VAL A 100 -18.83 -13.19 -3.95
N ASP A 101 -17.91 -13.53 -4.86
CA ASP A 101 -16.54 -13.84 -4.51
C ASP A 101 -15.86 -12.59 -3.92
N ARG A 102 -15.72 -12.58 -2.60
CA ARG A 102 -15.02 -11.52 -1.85
C ARG A 102 -13.51 -11.75 -1.82
N GLY A 103 -13.05 -12.95 -2.18
CA GLY A 103 -11.65 -13.33 -2.31
C GLY A 103 -10.99 -12.74 -3.55
N GLY A 104 -11.78 -12.30 -4.54
CA GLY A 104 -11.28 -11.64 -5.73
C GLY A 104 -10.37 -10.43 -5.44
N ASN A 105 -10.63 -9.68 -4.36
CA ASN A 105 -9.78 -8.55 -3.96
C ASN A 105 -8.42 -9.01 -3.43
N VAL A 106 -8.38 -10.13 -2.70
CA VAL A 106 -7.13 -10.72 -2.19
C VAL A 106 -6.30 -11.23 -3.37
N ARG A 107 -6.90 -11.99 -4.28
CA ARG A 107 -6.21 -12.53 -5.47
C ARG A 107 -5.77 -11.45 -6.46
N ARG A 108 -6.58 -10.39 -6.66
CA ARG A 108 -6.15 -9.25 -7.50
C ARG A 108 -4.94 -8.55 -6.93
N LYS A 109 -4.92 -8.31 -5.61
CA LYS A 109 -3.77 -7.68 -4.96
C LYS A 109 -2.50 -8.52 -5.08
N GLU A 110 -2.62 -9.85 -5.04
CA GLU A 110 -1.47 -10.73 -5.28
C GLU A 110 -1.05 -10.79 -6.75
N SER A 111 -1.99 -10.97 -7.68
CA SER A 111 -1.68 -11.01 -9.12
C SER A 111 -1.17 -9.67 -9.67
N GLU A 112 -1.62 -8.54 -9.13
CA GLU A 112 -1.06 -7.23 -9.47
C GLU A 112 0.40 -7.11 -8.99
N ARG A 113 0.78 -7.77 -7.89
CA ARG A 113 2.18 -7.82 -7.41
C ARG A 113 3.08 -8.62 -8.34
N GLU A 114 2.66 -9.80 -8.78
CA GLU A 114 3.46 -10.61 -9.73
C GLU A 114 3.73 -9.87 -11.04
N LYS A 115 2.75 -9.11 -11.53
CA LYS A 115 2.91 -8.30 -12.75
C LYS A 115 3.91 -7.17 -12.55
N SER A 116 3.84 -6.46 -11.43
CA SER A 116 4.82 -5.42 -11.07
C SER A 116 6.23 -5.98 -10.92
N GLN A 117 6.38 -7.20 -10.40
CA GLN A 117 7.65 -7.92 -10.29
C GLN A 117 8.25 -8.24 -11.66
N SER A 118 7.45 -8.82 -12.58
CA SER A 118 7.92 -9.11 -13.94
C SER A 118 8.35 -7.85 -14.72
N GLN A 119 7.72 -6.70 -14.44
CA GLN A 119 8.06 -5.43 -15.07
C GLN A 119 9.32 -4.80 -14.48
N ALA A 120 9.55 -4.97 -13.16
CA ALA A 120 10.77 -4.53 -12.49
C ALA A 120 11.99 -5.36 -12.93
N ASP A 121 11.84 -6.67 -13.12
CA ASP A 121 12.91 -7.55 -13.61
C ASP A 121 13.32 -7.25 -15.06
N ILE A 122 12.34 -6.89 -15.93
CA ILE A 122 12.62 -6.45 -17.30
C ILE A 122 13.37 -5.09 -17.31
N LEU A 123 13.11 -4.22 -16.34
CA LEU A 123 13.77 -2.91 -16.22
C LEU A 123 15.10 -2.95 -15.43
N GLY A 124 15.32 -3.98 -14.61
CA GLY A 124 16.55 -4.20 -13.83
C GLY A 124 17.79 -4.58 -14.67
N GLY A 125 17.62 -4.86 -15.97
CA GLY A 125 18.72 -5.19 -16.88
C GLY A 125 19.36 -4.02 -17.61
N ILE A 126 18.81 -2.80 -17.54
CA ILE A 126 19.34 -1.64 -18.27
C ILE A 126 19.58 -0.50 -17.29
N GLY A 127 20.85 -0.34 -16.88
CA GLY A 127 21.30 0.85 -16.19
C GLY A 127 20.98 2.11 -16.99
N ALA A 128 19.96 2.84 -16.58
CA ALA A 128 19.69 4.18 -17.08
C ALA A 128 19.04 5.02 -15.97
N ALA A 129 19.79 6.04 -15.56
CA ALA A 129 19.35 7.11 -14.70
C ALA A 129 18.12 7.83 -15.31
N GLY A 130 16.93 7.47 -14.86
CA GLY A 130 15.68 8.13 -15.20
C GLY A 130 14.79 8.17 -13.97
N LYS A 131 14.74 9.33 -13.31
CA LYS A 131 13.93 9.59 -12.12
C LYS A 131 12.44 9.42 -12.45
N SER A 132 11.88 8.27 -12.13
CA SER A 132 10.45 8.05 -12.02
C SER A 132 10.14 7.76 -10.56
N THR A 133 9.92 8.81 -9.80
CA THR A 133 9.51 8.75 -8.40
C THR A 133 8.03 8.38 -8.34
N VAL A 134 7.72 7.08 -8.49
CA VAL A 134 6.42 6.53 -8.09
C VAL A 134 6.61 5.98 -6.68
N ILE A 135 6.36 6.84 -5.69
CA ILE A 135 6.32 6.46 -4.27
C ILE A 135 4.90 5.96 -4.01
N GLY A 136 4.72 4.63 -3.97
CA GLY A 136 3.46 4.01 -3.64
C GLY A 136 3.50 2.49 -3.73
N ALA A 137 3.83 1.82 -2.61
CA ALA A 137 3.47 0.45 -2.23
C ALA A 137 3.20 -0.59 -3.36
N GLN A 138 4.17 -0.84 -4.25
CA GLN A 138 4.04 -1.80 -5.37
C GLN A 138 5.08 -2.94 -5.37
N HIS A 139 5.80 -3.17 -4.28
CA HIS A 139 6.75 -4.29 -4.21
C HIS A 139 6.06 -5.56 -3.67
N SER A 140 6.29 -6.70 -4.33
CA SER A 140 5.88 -8.01 -3.80
C SER A 140 6.64 -8.31 -2.50
N LEU A 141 6.09 -9.16 -1.64
CA LEU A 141 6.72 -9.48 -0.35
C LEU A 141 8.09 -10.14 -0.57
N SER A 142 8.15 -11.06 -1.54
CA SER A 142 9.37 -11.68 -2.05
C SER A 142 10.37 -10.67 -2.61
N ASP A 143 9.93 -9.63 -3.34
CA ASP A 143 10.81 -8.57 -3.82
C ASP A 143 11.31 -7.67 -2.71
N MET A 144 10.50 -7.35 -1.70
CA MET A 144 10.96 -6.59 -0.53
C MET A 144 12.01 -7.39 0.24
N LEU A 145 11.82 -8.70 0.39
CA LEU A 145 12.79 -9.63 0.96
C LEU A 145 14.08 -9.68 0.12
N ALA A 146 13.97 -9.81 -1.21
CA ALA A 146 15.11 -9.82 -2.12
C ALA A 146 15.84 -8.46 -2.19
N HIS A 147 15.12 -7.34 -2.09
CA HIS A 147 15.70 -5.99 -2.03
C HIS A 147 16.36 -5.71 -0.69
N ALA A 148 15.81 -6.22 0.41
CA ALA A 148 16.46 -6.16 1.72
C ALA A 148 17.75 -6.99 1.72
N ALA A 149 17.71 -8.23 1.20
CA ALA A 149 18.86 -9.11 1.10
C ALA A 149 19.96 -8.61 0.13
N SER A 150 19.59 -7.83 -0.89
CA SER A 150 20.54 -7.30 -1.89
C SER A 150 21.07 -5.90 -1.59
N LYS A 151 20.59 -5.23 -0.53
CA LYS A 151 21.20 -3.97 -0.09
C LYS A 151 22.60 -4.26 0.45
N PRO A 152 23.67 -3.69 -0.14
CA PRO A 152 24.99 -3.82 0.46
C PRO A 152 24.95 -3.22 1.85
N GLU A 153 25.47 -3.93 2.86
CA GLU A 153 25.66 -3.45 4.24
C GLU A 153 26.28 -2.05 4.23
N LYS A 154 25.44 -1.02 4.25
CA LYS A 154 25.87 0.38 4.24
C LYS A 154 25.45 1.06 5.54
N TYR A 155 25.82 0.43 6.65
CA TYR A 155 26.09 1.12 7.90
C TYR A 155 27.29 0.46 8.58
N HIS A 156 28.48 0.83 8.11
CA HIS A 156 29.65 0.89 8.97
C HIS A 156 29.52 2.13 9.87
N ASP A 157 28.68 2.06 10.89
CA ASP A 157 28.85 2.89 12.08
C ASP A 157 29.25 1.94 13.22
N ASP A 158 30.28 2.32 13.97
CA ASP A 158 30.85 1.65 15.15
C ASP A 158 31.94 0.57 15.02
N LYS A 159 32.75 0.57 13.95
CA LYS A 159 34.05 -0.17 13.96
C LYS A 159 35.30 0.65 13.59
N ALA A 160 35.23 1.98 13.66
CA ALA A 160 36.38 2.84 13.37
C ALA A 160 37.01 3.50 14.61
N LYS A 161 37.07 2.81 15.76
CA LYS A 161 38.02 3.11 16.85
C LYS A 161 38.34 1.83 17.60
N MET A 162 39.45 1.17 17.29
CA MET A 162 40.30 0.37 18.20
C MET A 162 41.20 -0.58 17.37
N SER A 163 42.19 0.00 16.68
CA SER A 163 43.41 -0.73 16.32
C SER A 163 44.60 0.05 16.88
N GLY A 164 44.75 -0.04 18.20
CA GLY A 164 45.87 0.49 18.95
C GLY A 164 46.16 -0.47 20.09
N SER A 165 47.09 -1.38 19.83
CA SER A 165 47.65 -2.34 20.77
C SER A 165 48.21 -1.67 22.02
N SER A 166 47.69 -1.97 23.21
CA SER A 166 48.49 -2.33 24.39
C SER A 166 47.58 -2.83 25.52
N GLU A 167 47.99 -3.96 26.09
CA GLU A 167 47.77 -4.38 27.48
C GLU A 167 46.33 -4.58 28.00
N ARG A 168 46.01 -5.87 28.20
CA ARG A 168 45.06 -6.33 29.21
C ARG A 168 45.44 -5.78 30.59
N PRO A 169 44.44 -5.46 31.41
CA PRO A 169 44.41 -5.98 32.77
C PRO A 169 43.16 -6.82 33.00
N GLN A 170 43.37 -8.00 33.57
CA GLN A 170 42.31 -8.79 34.20
C GLN A 170 41.71 -7.99 35.37
N ARG A 171 40.41 -7.69 35.29
CA ARG A 171 39.48 -7.53 36.43
C ARG A 171 38.14 -8.07 35.92
N GLY A 172 37.58 -9.13 36.49
CA GLY A 172 37.10 -9.17 37.87
C GLY A 172 35.72 -8.53 37.85
N GLY A 173 34.67 -9.34 38.01
CA GLY A 173 33.27 -8.95 37.78
C GLY A 173 32.74 -7.84 38.69
N LEU A 174 31.45 -7.54 38.48
CA LEU A 174 30.58 -6.54 39.11
C LEU A 174 30.30 -5.33 38.19
N ASP A 175 29.37 -5.44 37.24
CA ASP A 175 28.78 -4.20 36.67
C ASP A 175 27.36 -4.32 36.07
N SER A 176 26.58 -5.38 36.32
CA SER A 176 25.17 -5.42 35.84
C SER A 176 24.15 -4.82 36.82
N ASP A 177 24.50 -4.72 38.10
CA ASP A 177 23.58 -4.30 39.16
C ASP A 177 23.76 -2.83 39.55
N TYR A 178 24.98 -2.28 39.42
CA TYR A 178 25.26 -0.88 39.75
C TYR A 178 24.64 0.09 38.74
N THR A 179 24.65 -0.24 37.44
CA THR A 179 24.00 0.58 36.40
C THR A 179 22.47 0.50 36.49
N ARG A 180 21.92 -0.64 36.94
CA ARG A 180 20.47 -0.84 37.10
C ARG A 180 19.90 -0.10 38.30
N GLN A 181 20.62 -0.02 39.42
CA GLN A 181 20.21 0.78 40.57
C GLN A 181 20.33 2.29 40.32
N LYS A 182 21.37 2.73 39.61
CA LYS A 182 21.57 4.18 39.35
C LYS A 182 20.54 4.79 38.40
N GLN A 183 19.91 4.00 37.53
CA GLN A 183 18.85 4.47 36.63
C GLN A 183 17.45 4.37 37.24
N ALA A 184 17.26 3.57 38.30
CA ALA A 184 15.97 3.45 38.97
C ALA A 184 15.68 4.62 39.92
N GLU A 185 16.70 5.27 40.48
CA GLU A 185 16.53 6.43 41.37
C GLU A 185 16.13 7.71 40.62
N ASP A 186 16.43 7.82 39.32
CA ASP A 186 16.22 9.04 38.52
C ASP A 186 14.81 9.14 37.88
N LEU A 187 14.01 8.07 37.95
CA LEU A 187 12.64 8.03 37.42
C LEU A 187 11.54 8.24 38.48
N LEU A 188 11.92 8.31 39.76
CA LEU A 188 10.99 8.53 40.88
C LEU A 188 11.08 9.95 41.47
N SER A 189 11.95 10.81 40.92
CA SER A 189 12.09 12.23 41.30
C SER A 189 11.48 13.21 40.29
N LEU A 190 10.55 12.75 39.44
CA LEU A 190 9.69 13.66 38.68
C LEU A 190 8.67 14.28 39.64
N ASP A 191 9.09 15.37 40.27
CA ASP A 191 8.29 16.20 41.13
C ASP A 191 7.23 16.92 40.28
N PHE A 192 5.96 16.50 40.37
CA PHE A 192 4.83 17.08 39.63
C PHE A 192 4.30 18.38 40.27
N GLU A 193 4.88 18.83 41.38
CA GLU A 193 4.44 20.02 42.10
C GLU A 193 5.30 21.25 41.78
N THR A 194 5.36 21.70 40.51
CA THR A 194 5.47 23.14 40.13
C THR A 194 5.77 23.31 38.64
N GLN A 195 4.77 23.12 37.77
CA GLN A 195 4.73 23.84 36.49
C GLN A 195 3.65 24.92 36.56
N GLN A 196 3.98 26.01 37.26
CA GLN A 196 3.44 27.33 36.91
C GLN A 196 4.14 27.76 35.60
N GLY A 197 3.74 27.15 34.49
CA GLY A 197 4.20 27.51 33.15
C GLY A 197 3.65 28.88 32.79
N GLY A 198 4.54 29.87 32.76
CA GLY A 198 4.25 31.16 32.13
C GLY A 198 3.86 30.93 30.66
N VAL A 199 2.77 31.55 30.24
CA VAL A 199 2.38 31.64 28.84
C VAL A 199 3.48 32.42 28.11
N GLU A 200 4.43 31.71 27.47
CA GLU A 200 5.36 32.33 26.54
C GLU A 200 4.53 32.93 25.39
N LEU A 201 4.50 34.26 25.33
CA LEU A 201 3.94 35.00 24.21
C LEU A 201 4.71 34.62 22.94
N PRO A 202 4.02 34.37 21.81
CA PRO A 202 4.65 33.97 20.56
C PRO A 202 5.72 34.99 20.15
N ARG A 203 6.89 34.47 19.75
CA ARG A 203 8.04 35.29 19.37
C ARG A 203 7.73 35.95 18.02
N ALA A 204 8.32 37.11 17.76
CA ALA A 204 8.09 37.86 16.52
C ALA A 204 8.39 37.05 15.24
N ASP A 205 9.23 36.02 15.34
CA ASP A 205 9.56 35.11 14.25
C ASP A 205 8.38 34.19 13.84
N ASP A 206 7.43 33.94 14.74
CA ASP A 206 6.27 33.06 14.49
C ASP A 206 5.25 33.71 13.53
N PHE A 207 5.20 35.05 13.48
CA PHE A 207 4.32 35.78 12.55
C PHE A 207 4.79 35.68 11.09
N ALA A 208 6.11 35.65 10.86
CA ALA A 208 6.67 35.49 9.53
C ALA A 208 6.45 34.07 8.99
N ALA A 209 6.48 33.06 9.87
CA ALA A 209 6.14 31.68 9.51
C ALA A 209 4.65 31.54 9.13
N MET A 210 3.76 32.18 9.89
CA MET A 210 2.31 32.15 9.63
C MET A 210 1.94 32.77 8.28
N GLN A 211 2.59 33.88 7.89
CA GLN A 211 2.37 34.48 6.57
C GLN A 211 2.83 33.58 5.42
N ARG A 212 3.98 32.90 5.57
CA ARG A 212 4.46 31.95 4.56
C ARG A 212 3.53 30.74 4.44
N GLU A 213 2.99 30.25 5.55
CA GLU A 213 2.05 29.14 5.55
C GLU A 213 0.75 29.49 4.80
N GLU A 214 0.24 30.71 5.00
CA GLU A 214 -0.95 31.19 4.30
C GLU A 214 -0.71 31.34 2.79
N GLU A 215 0.45 31.86 2.37
CA GLU A 215 0.86 31.93 0.96
C GLU A 215 0.94 30.53 0.32
N LEU A 216 1.50 29.56 1.04
CA LEU A 216 1.68 28.19 0.57
C LEU A 216 0.33 27.47 0.44
N LYS A 217 -0.59 27.72 1.36
CA LYS A 217 -1.96 27.22 1.30
C LYS A 217 -2.72 27.80 0.10
N LYS A 218 -2.60 29.10 -0.15
CA LYS A 218 -3.22 29.76 -1.31
C LYS A 218 -2.67 29.22 -2.64
N ALA A 219 -1.36 28.95 -2.70
CA ALA A 219 -0.74 28.35 -3.89
C ALA A 219 -1.20 26.91 -4.14
N LEU A 220 -1.47 26.13 -3.09
CA LEU A 220 -2.06 24.80 -3.20
C LEU A 220 -3.51 24.85 -3.70
N GLU A 221 -4.32 25.74 -3.14
CA GLU A 221 -5.71 25.93 -3.59
C GLU A 221 -5.79 26.35 -5.06
N GLU A 222 -4.91 27.25 -5.51
CA GLU A 222 -4.84 27.67 -6.92
C GLU A 222 -4.46 26.51 -7.86
N LYS A 223 -3.51 25.65 -7.44
CA LYS A 223 -3.15 24.45 -8.20
C LYS A 223 -4.28 23.44 -8.27
N ASP A 224 -5.00 23.23 -7.17
CA ASP A 224 -6.14 22.33 -7.14
C ASP A 224 -7.28 22.82 -8.03
N GLU A 225 -7.54 24.14 -8.03
CA GLU A 225 -8.52 24.74 -8.92
C GLU A 225 -8.11 24.59 -10.40
N MET A 226 -6.83 24.80 -10.71
CA MET A 226 -6.29 24.57 -12.05
C MET A 226 -6.45 23.12 -12.51
N MET A 227 -6.17 22.15 -11.64
CA MET A 227 -6.36 20.72 -11.94
C MET A 227 -7.83 20.40 -12.16
N ARG A 228 -8.74 20.92 -11.33
CA ARG A 228 -10.19 20.74 -11.53
C ARG A 228 -10.66 21.31 -12.86
N ARG A 229 -10.15 22.49 -13.26
CA ARG A 229 -10.47 23.09 -14.57
C ARG A 229 -9.97 22.22 -15.73
N MET A 230 -8.73 21.70 -15.65
CA MET A 230 -8.21 20.78 -16.67
C MET A 230 -9.01 19.49 -16.75
N MET A 231 -9.35 18.87 -15.62
CA MET A 231 -10.18 17.67 -15.60
C MET A 231 -11.58 17.94 -16.20
N GLY A 232 -12.18 19.09 -15.89
CA GLY A 232 -13.46 19.50 -16.47
C GLY A 232 -13.39 19.65 -17.99
N GLN A 233 -12.34 20.29 -18.51
CA GLN A 233 -12.11 20.39 -19.96
C GLN A 233 -11.90 19.02 -20.61
N HIS A 234 -11.10 18.16 -19.98
CA HIS A 234 -10.84 16.82 -20.51
C HIS A 234 -12.12 15.96 -20.55
N MET A 235 -12.93 16.02 -19.49
CA MET A 235 -14.22 15.32 -19.43
C MET A 235 -15.19 15.83 -20.49
N MET A 236 -15.27 17.14 -20.71
CA MET A 236 -16.10 17.74 -21.75
C MET A 236 -15.64 17.31 -23.16
N MET A 237 -14.33 17.30 -23.41
CA MET A 237 -13.75 16.83 -24.66
C MET A 237 -14.05 15.34 -24.90
N GLN A 238 -13.92 14.51 -23.87
CA GLN A 238 -14.23 13.08 -23.95
C GLN A 238 -15.71 12.84 -24.27
N GLN A 239 -16.61 13.60 -23.64
CA GLN A 239 -18.04 13.52 -23.92
C GLN A 239 -18.37 13.93 -25.37
N GLN A 240 -17.73 15.01 -25.86
CA GLN A 240 -17.89 15.45 -27.25
C GLN A 240 -17.41 14.37 -28.24
N GLN A 241 -16.28 13.72 -27.96
CA GLN A 241 -15.75 12.65 -28.81
C GLN A 241 -16.70 11.44 -28.86
N GLN A 242 -17.32 11.07 -27.74
CA GLN A 242 -18.33 10.00 -27.72
C GLN A 242 -19.56 10.35 -28.55
N GLN A 243 -20.05 11.59 -28.48
CA GLN A 243 -21.18 12.03 -29.30
C GLN A 243 -20.85 11.98 -30.80
N GLN A 244 -19.64 12.40 -31.21
CA GLN A 244 -19.22 12.29 -32.61
C GLN A 244 -19.16 10.84 -33.09
N GLN A 245 -18.65 9.91 -32.26
CA GLN A 245 -18.63 8.49 -32.61
C GLN A 245 -20.05 7.91 -32.76
N GLN A 246 -21.00 8.35 -31.93
CA GLN A 246 -22.39 7.92 -32.07
C GLN A 246 -23.02 8.43 -33.37
N GLN A 247 -22.77 9.69 -33.74
CA GLN A 247 -23.25 10.25 -35.00
C GLN A 247 -22.67 9.52 -36.21
N GLN A 248 -21.37 9.19 -36.18
CA GLN A 248 -20.73 8.42 -37.26
C GLN A 248 -21.35 7.02 -37.39
N ARG A 249 -21.64 6.34 -36.27
CA ARG A 249 -22.33 5.04 -36.31
C ARG A 249 -23.74 5.13 -36.89
N GLN A 250 -24.50 6.17 -36.54
CA GLN A 250 -25.83 6.39 -37.12
C GLN A 250 -25.76 6.61 -38.64
N GLN A 251 -24.80 7.41 -39.12
CA GLN A 251 -24.59 7.61 -40.56
C GLN A 251 -24.22 6.31 -41.29
N GLN A 252 -23.36 5.47 -40.69
CA GLN A 252 -23.03 4.16 -41.25
C GLN A 252 -24.24 3.23 -41.34
N MET A 253 -25.09 3.20 -40.32
CA MET A 253 -26.33 2.40 -40.36
C MET A 253 -27.30 2.90 -41.43
N LEU A 254 -27.48 4.21 -41.57
CA LEU A 254 -28.33 4.79 -42.62
C LEU A 254 -27.80 4.45 -44.02
N PHE A 255 -26.49 4.52 -44.21
CA PHE A 255 -25.85 4.15 -45.48
C PHE A 255 -26.04 2.66 -45.80
N GLN A 256 -25.87 1.78 -44.81
CA GLN A 256 -26.11 0.34 -44.98
C GLN A 256 -27.59 0.05 -45.31
N GLN A 257 -28.52 0.75 -44.65
CA GLN A 257 -29.95 0.61 -44.96
C GLN A 257 -30.26 1.04 -46.40
N GLN A 258 -29.68 2.14 -46.88
CA GLN A 258 -29.82 2.57 -48.28
C GLN A 258 -29.24 1.56 -49.28
N GLN A 259 -28.11 0.91 -48.96
CA GLN A 259 -27.58 -0.16 -49.82
C GLN A 259 -28.51 -1.36 -49.88
N MET A 260 -29.10 -1.77 -48.75
CA MET A 260 -30.06 -2.87 -48.71
C MET A 260 -31.33 -2.53 -49.49
N THR A 261 -31.86 -1.31 -49.40
CA THR A 261 -33.06 -0.93 -50.17
C THR A 261 -32.80 -0.91 -51.68
N MET A 262 -31.62 -0.49 -52.14
CA MET A 262 -31.24 -0.58 -53.56
C MET A 262 -31.06 -2.01 -54.07
N GLN A 263 -30.63 -2.95 -53.22
CA GLN A 263 -30.53 -4.36 -53.61
C GLN A 263 -31.90 -5.02 -53.75
N VAL A 264 -32.88 -4.66 -52.91
CA VAL A 264 -34.23 -5.23 -52.96
C VAL A 264 -35.00 -4.77 -54.22
N SER A 265 -34.84 -3.51 -54.65
CA SER A 265 -35.53 -3.00 -55.85
C SER A 265 -35.04 -3.66 -57.15
N ASN A 266 -33.78 -4.11 -57.24
CA ASN A 266 -33.28 -4.82 -58.44
C ASN A 266 -33.81 -6.25 -58.59
N VAL A 267 -34.44 -6.84 -57.57
CA VAL A 267 -34.95 -8.23 -57.62
C VAL A 267 -36.42 -8.26 -58.10
N ALA A 268 -37.15 -7.16 -58.00
CA ALA A 268 -38.58 -7.11 -58.33
C ALA A 268 -38.89 -7.02 -59.84
N ASP A 269 -37.91 -6.72 -60.69
CA ASP A 269 -38.12 -6.48 -62.14
C ASP A 269 -37.77 -7.67 -63.04
N LYS A 270 -37.63 -8.89 -62.51
CA LYS A 270 -37.51 -10.07 -63.38
C LYS A 270 -38.90 -10.52 -63.84
N PRO A 271 -39.26 -10.35 -65.12
CA PRO A 271 -40.56 -10.81 -65.62
C PRO A 271 -40.62 -12.33 -65.48
N ASN A 272 -41.70 -12.78 -64.86
CA ASN A 272 -42.03 -14.20 -64.70
C ASN A 272 -42.32 -14.77 -66.10
N VAL A 273 -41.31 -15.35 -66.74
CA VAL A 273 -41.48 -16.08 -68.01
C VAL A 273 -42.10 -17.43 -67.67
N THR A 274 -43.42 -17.47 -67.62
CA THR A 274 -44.19 -18.72 -67.63
C THR A 274 -44.07 -19.35 -69.01
N CYS A 275 -43.43 -20.51 -69.08
CA CYS A 275 -43.50 -21.43 -70.23
C CYS A 275 -44.79 -22.26 -70.20
#